data_AF-A0A818IPE4-F1
#
_entry.id   AF-A0A818IPE4-F1
#
_cell.length_a   1.000
_cell.length_b   1.000
_cell.length_c   1.000
_cell.angle_alpha   90.00
_cell.angle_beta   90.00
_cell.angle_gamma   90.00
#
_symmetry.space_group_name_H-M   'P 1'
#
loop_
_entity.id
_entity.type
_entity.pdbx_description
1 polymer ?
#
loop_
_entity_poly.entity_id
_entity_poly.type
_entity_poly.pdbx_seq_one_letter_code
_entity_poly.pdbx_strand_id
1 'polypeptide(L)'
;MRTEEGMAIVKEDMKKEREYEVNQRKYEIDEVLKLTKAQSAIDVCFLVDCTGSMSTYIDATKTQIRQLTDTIIKLHATKPHLAFVGYRDIDENIEKLDFTDDVNIFKMYLDQVNATGGDDTCEDVFSALEIIPQLSWSNPNHIIIHICDAPYHEKSYHKLQGPDADKYAKGDPKNRELSKLLLDIKRLKITYCTIQLNESTKMMFDEFAFIYGTISEMHVKDPAALMKNICITTSSCILSGIESTMSSFRTSDKTIKPYIMLNEEPYWDDFEAHTVHTIEIMYPNTMNDIFQPLFVGKGSGQIKIAPHPFTKGSLRFAFYGQFSSDGCDLVDVVFKEFISSDPRVNNLKVYQEHLEIQVIAQFLADKFNTELTTTFRTPTYIIYADADIVQQQNDTTKIYQVERRFHQA
;
A
#
# COMPACT_ATOMS: atom_id res chain seq x y z
N MET A 1 33.97 46.61 12.75
CA MET A 1 32.53 46.88 12.56
C MET A 1 32.14 46.45 11.16
N ARG A 2 31.26 45.46 11.00
CA ARG A 2 30.67 45.17 9.68
C ARG A 2 29.70 46.31 9.37
N THR A 3 29.86 46.97 8.22
CA THR A 3 29.04 48.10 7.78
C THR A 3 27.58 47.66 7.58
N GLU A 4 26.62 48.58 7.77
CA GLU A 4 25.19 48.29 7.58
C GLU A 4 24.88 47.71 6.19
N GLU A 5 25.59 48.18 5.16
CA GLU A 5 25.50 47.64 3.78
C GLU A 5 25.95 46.18 3.69
N GLY A 6 27.01 45.78 4.39
CA GLY A 6 27.48 44.39 4.42
C GLY A 6 26.50 43.46 5.14
N MET A 7 25.76 43.96 6.13
CA MET A 7 24.68 43.20 6.78
C MET A 7 23.43 43.09 5.90
N ALA A 8 23.13 44.10 5.06
CA ALA A 8 22.00 44.06 4.13
C ALA A 8 22.20 43.01 3.03
N ILE A 9 23.40 42.95 2.42
CA ILE A 9 23.73 41.97 1.38
C ILE A 9 23.62 40.53 1.92
N VAL A 10 24.16 40.27 3.11
CA VAL A 10 24.07 38.93 3.74
C VAL A 10 22.63 38.53 4.01
N LYS A 11 21.76 39.46 4.44
CA LYS A 11 20.33 39.19 4.63
C LYS A 11 19.61 38.89 3.31
N GLU A 12 19.96 39.60 2.25
CA GLU A 12 19.40 39.41 0.90
C GLU A 12 19.78 38.02 0.34
N ASP A 13 21.04 37.63 0.47
CA ASP A 13 21.55 36.34 0.00
C ASP A 13 20.95 35.17 0.80
N MET A 14 20.88 35.28 2.13
CA MET A 14 20.20 34.28 2.97
C MET A 14 18.71 34.14 2.62
N LYS A 15 18.05 35.24 2.24
CA LYS A 15 16.65 35.21 1.81
C LYS A 15 16.49 34.49 0.48
N LYS A 16 17.36 34.76 -0.49
CA LYS A 16 17.37 34.08 -1.81
C LYS A 16 17.66 32.59 -1.68
N GLU A 17 18.62 32.22 -0.82
CA GLU A 17 18.96 30.82 -0.56
C GLU A 17 17.79 30.08 0.08
N ARG A 18 17.10 30.70 1.05
CA ARG A 18 15.88 30.16 1.66
C ARG A 18 14.73 30.02 0.65
N GLU A 19 14.54 31.01 -0.23
CA GLU A 19 13.54 30.96 -1.31
C GLU A 19 13.85 29.84 -2.32
N TYR A 20 15.13 29.64 -2.65
CA TYR A 20 15.58 28.56 -3.51
C TYR A 20 15.30 27.18 -2.88
N GLU A 21 15.66 26.98 -1.61
CA GLU A 21 15.39 25.72 -0.89
C GLU A 21 13.88 25.41 -0.81
N VAL A 22 13.04 26.43 -0.54
CA VAL A 22 11.59 26.28 -0.52
C VAL A 22 11.05 25.87 -1.90
N ASN A 23 11.56 26.47 -2.98
CA ASN A 23 11.13 26.13 -4.33
C ASN A 23 11.58 24.73 -4.75
N GLN A 24 12.78 24.30 -4.37
CA GLN A 24 13.26 22.93 -4.59
C GLN A 24 12.38 21.92 -3.85
N ARG A 25 12.09 22.15 -2.56
CA ARG A 25 11.18 21.29 -1.79
C ARG A 25 9.78 21.22 -2.39
N LYS A 26 9.24 22.35 -2.88
CA LYS A 26 7.95 22.35 -3.59
C LYS A 26 7.98 21.48 -4.85
N TYR A 27 9.05 21.59 -5.64
CA TYR A 27 9.21 20.76 -6.84
C TYR A 27 9.28 19.27 -6.50
N GLU A 28 10.06 18.89 -5.48
CA GLU A 28 10.16 17.51 -5.01
C GLU A 28 8.81 16.97 -4.51
N ILE A 29 8.07 17.78 -3.75
CA ILE A 29 6.72 17.45 -3.27
C ILE A 29 5.76 17.25 -4.45
N ASP A 30 5.76 18.16 -5.43
CA ASP A 30 4.89 18.06 -6.60
C ASP A 30 5.18 16.80 -7.44
N GLU A 31 6.45 16.44 -7.61
CA GLU A 31 6.84 15.20 -8.28
C GLU A 31 6.41 13.96 -7.50
N VAL A 32 6.63 13.92 -6.17
CA VAL A 32 6.16 12.81 -5.34
C VAL A 32 4.63 12.69 -5.38
N LEU A 33 3.89 13.79 -5.27
CA LEU A 33 2.44 13.81 -5.36
C LEU A 33 1.94 13.30 -6.71
N LYS A 34 2.60 13.70 -7.81
CA LYS A 34 2.28 13.24 -9.16
C LYS A 34 2.50 11.73 -9.29
N LEU A 35 3.62 11.23 -8.75
CA LEU A 35 3.92 9.80 -8.72
C LEU A 35 2.91 9.02 -7.87
N THR A 36 2.58 9.50 -6.67
CA THR A 36 1.57 8.86 -5.80
C THR A 36 0.21 8.80 -6.49
N LYS A 37 -0.21 9.88 -7.16
CA LYS A 37 -1.45 9.88 -7.95
C LYS A 37 -1.40 8.85 -9.06
N ALA A 38 -0.33 8.80 -9.85
CA ALA A 38 -0.17 7.83 -10.93
C ALA A 38 -0.20 6.39 -10.40
N GLN A 39 0.49 6.11 -9.29
CA GLN A 39 0.51 4.79 -8.64
C GLN A 39 -0.83 4.41 -7.99
N SER A 40 -1.71 5.39 -7.71
CA SER A 40 -3.04 5.15 -7.16
C SER A 40 -4.12 4.82 -8.21
N ALA A 41 -3.79 4.98 -9.50
CA ALA A 41 -4.72 4.72 -10.59
C ALA A 41 -5.05 3.22 -10.68
N ILE A 42 -6.30 2.92 -11.04
CA ILE A 42 -6.85 1.57 -10.90
C ILE A 42 -7.78 1.22 -12.06
N ASP A 43 -7.64 -0.02 -12.53
CA ASP A 43 -8.52 -0.67 -13.49
C ASP A 43 -9.35 -1.73 -12.77
N VAL A 44 -10.67 -1.68 -12.94
CA VAL A 44 -11.62 -2.60 -12.31
C VAL A 44 -12.50 -3.24 -13.38
N CYS A 45 -12.41 -4.56 -13.51
CA CYS A 45 -13.27 -5.35 -14.39
C CYS A 45 -14.33 -6.09 -13.57
N PHE A 46 -15.60 -5.90 -13.91
CA PHE A 46 -16.70 -6.71 -13.40
C PHE A 46 -16.93 -7.90 -14.34
N LEU A 47 -16.66 -9.11 -13.83
CA LEU A 47 -16.91 -10.37 -14.53
C LEU A 47 -18.20 -10.97 -13.97
N VAL A 48 -19.26 -11.05 -14.77
CA VAL A 48 -20.61 -11.27 -14.25
C VAL A 48 -21.32 -12.38 -15.00
N ASP A 49 -21.84 -13.33 -14.24
CA ASP A 49 -22.80 -14.32 -14.72
C ASP A 49 -24.10 -13.62 -15.16
N CYS A 50 -24.53 -13.86 -16.40
CA CYS A 50 -25.68 -13.24 -17.02
C CYS A 50 -26.71 -14.28 -17.51
N THR A 51 -26.73 -15.49 -16.93
CA THR A 51 -27.70 -16.53 -17.34
C THR A 51 -29.08 -16.36 -16.73
N GLY A 52 -30.03 -17.21 -17.12
CA GLY A 52 -31.39 -17.16 -16.61
C GLY A 52 -31.49 -17.36 -15.08
N SER A 53 -30.59 -18.11 -14.45
CA SER A 53 -30.56 -18.31 -12.98
C SER A 53 -30.35 -16.98 -12.24
N MET A 54 -29.57 -16.07 -12.85
CA MET A 54 -29.32 -14.74 -12.33
C MET A 54 -30.53 -13.81 -12.37
N SER A 55 -31.67 -14.19 -12.96
CA SER A 55 -32.86 -13.33 -13.11
C SER A 55 -33.37 -12.72 -11.79
N THR A 56 -33.29 -13.46 -10.67
CA THR A 56 -33.67 -12.93 -9.35
C THR A 56 -32.60 -12.06 -8.70
N TYR A 57 -31.37 -12.11 -9.20
CA TYR A 57 -30.20 -11.44 -8.62
C TYR A 57 -29.73 -10.23 -9.44
N ILE A 58 -29.98 -10.21 -10.75
CA ILE A 58 -29.31 -9.28 -11.68
C ILE A 58 -29.53 -7.81 -11.32
N ASP A 59 -30.74 -7.41 -10.91
CA ASP A 59 -31.01 -6.02 -10.50
C ASP A 59 -30.30 -5.64 -9.20
N ALA A 60 -30.21 -6.59 -8.25
CA ALA A 60 -29.45 -6.41 -7.01
C ALA A 60 -27.94 -6.34 -7.31
N THR A 61 -27.44 -7.19 -8.20
CA THR A 61 -26.06 -7.20 -8.69
C THR A 61 -25.70 -5.86 -9.34
N LYS A 62 -26.54 -5.36 -10.26
CA LYS A 62 -26.34 -4.03 -10.88
C LYS A 62 -26.31 -2.91 -9.84
N THR A 63 -27.19 -2.96 -8.85
CA THR A 63 -27.22 -1.99 -7.75
C THR A 63 -25.92 -2.05 -6.92
N GLN A 64 -25.44 -3.25 -6.63
CA GLN A 64 -24.20 -3.45 -5.89
C GLN A 64 -22.98 -2.96 -6.68
N ILE A 65 -22.89 -3.28 -7.98
CA ILE A 65 -21.83 -2.78 -8.87
C ILE A 65 -21.79 -1.24 -8.81
N ARG A 66 -22.93 -0.55 -8.89
CA ARG A 66 -22.99 0.92 -8.78
C ARG A 66 -22.46 1.43 -7.44
N GLN A 67 -22.88 0.81 -6.34
CA GLN A 67 -22.41 1.18 -5.00
C GLN A 67 -20.90 0.99 -4.85
N LEU A 68 -20.37 -0.10 -5.40
CA LEU A 68 -18.94 -0.36 -5.40
C LEU A 68 -18.19 0.65 -6.25
N THR A 69 -18.66 0.94 -7.45
CA THR A 69 -18.10 2.00 -8.32
C THR A 69 -18.06 3.35 -7.60
N ASP A 70 -19.19 3.78 -7.00
CA ASP A 70 -19.26 5.06 -6.29
C ASP A 70 -18.34 5.10 -5.06
N THR A 71 -18.13 3.96 -4.41
CA THR A 71 -17.23 3.85 -3.25
C THR A 71 -15.77 3.90 -3.68
N ILE A 72 -15.39 3.17 -4.74
CA ILE A 72 -14.04 3.20 -5.31
C ILE A 72 -13.67 4.63 -5.72
N ILE A 73 -14.58 5.35 -6.40
CA ILE A 73 -14.37 6.74 -6.80
C ILE A 73 -14.12 7.66 -5.60
N LYS A 74 -14.79 7.44 -4.47
CA LYS A 74 -14.63 8.28 -3.26
C LYS A 74 -13.31 8.06 -2.53
N LEU A 75 -12.78 6.84 -2.58
CA LEU A 75 -11.60 6.46 -1.79
C LEU A 75 -10.29 6.62 -2.56
N HIS A 76 -10.34 6.58 -3.89
CA HIS A 76 -9.17 6.73 -4.73
C HIS A 76 -8.96 8.20 -5.13
N ALA A 77 -7.70 8.64 -5.12
CA ALA A 77 -7.33 10.00 -5.55
C ALA A 77 -7.51 10.22 -7.06
N THR A 78 -7.68 9.14 -7.82
CA THR A 78 -7.82 9.11 -9.27
C THR A 78 -9.12 8.40 -9.67
N LYS A 79 -9.66 8.75 -10.84
CA LYS A 79 -10.84 8.08 -11.37
C LYS A 79 -10.47 6.66 -11.81
N PRO A 80 -11.26 5.63 -11.45
CA PRO A 80 -11.02 4.27 -11.90
C PRO A 80 -11.37 4.13 -13.38
N HIS A 81 -10.67 3.26 -14.11
CA HIS A 81 -11.21 2.73 -15.36
C HIS A 81 -12.07 1.51 -15.06
N LEU A 82 -13.22 1.41 -15.71
CA LEU A 82 -14.21 0.39 -15.47
C LEU A 82 -14.44 -0.44 -16.74
N ALA A 83 -14.40 -1.75 -16.62
CA ALA A 83 -14.72 -2.71 -17.67
C ALA A 83 -15.81 -3.68 -17.20
N PHE A 84 -16.52 -4.27 -18.15
CA PHE A 84 -17.55 -5.28 -17.89
C PHE A 84 -17.39 -6.46 -18.85
N VAL A 85 -17.46 -7.68 -18.31
CA VAL A 85 -17.53 -8.92 -19.06
C VAL A 85 -18.70 -9.74 -18.53
N GLY A 86 -19.75 -9.88 -19.34
CA GLY A 86 -20.92 -10.70 -19.03
C GLY A 86 -20.82 -12.04 -19.77
N TYR A 87 -20.95 -13.16 -19.06
CA TYR A 87 -20.87 -14.50 -19.64
C TYR A 87 -22.11 -15.33 -19.30
N ARG A 88 -22.28 -16.42 -20.06
CA ARG A 88 -23.42 -17.33 -19.97
C ARG A 88 -22.94 -18.78 -20.16
N ASP A 89 -23.69 -19.60 -20.87
CA ASP A 89 -23.32 -20.97 -21.19
C ASP A 89 -22.49 -21.04 -22.50
N ILE A 90 -22.00 -22.23 -22.82
CA ILE A 90 -21.20 -22.53 -23.99
C ILE A 90 -21.96 -22.18 -25.27
N ASP A 91 -21.23 -21.63 -26.25
CA ASP A 91 -21.75 -21.15 -27.53
C ASP A 91 -22.72 -19.95 -27.44
N GLU A 92 -22.90 -19.36 -26.25
CA GLU A 92 -23.61 -18.08 -26.08
C GLU A 92 -22.68 -16.87 -26.17
N ASN A 93 -23.27 -15.70 -26.43
CA ASN A 93 -22.50 -14.46 -26.62
C ASN A 93 -21.97 -13.90 -25.31
N ILE A 94 -20.66 -13.59 -25.29
CA ILE A 94 -20.01 -12.80 -24.24
C ILE A 94 -20.28 -11.31 -24.48
N GLU A 95 -20.89 -10.65 -23.49
CA GLU A 95 -21.02 -9.20 -23.46
C GLU A 95 -19.71 -8.58 -22.96
N LYS A 96 -19.17 -7.59 -23.69
CA LYS A 96 -17.91 -6.93 -23.32
C LYS A 96 -18.03 -5.42 -23.48
N LEU A 97 -17.72 -4.72 -22.39
CA LEU A 97 -17.30 -3.32 -22.38
C LEU A 97 -15.83 -3.27 -21.97
N ASP A 98 -14.96 -2.81 -22.87
CA ASP A 98 -13.56 -2.54 -22.52
C ASP A 98 -13.46 -1.31 -21.59
N PHE A 99 -12.29 -1.09 -21.00
CA PHE A 99 -12.06 -0.05 -20.00
C PHE A 99 -12.49 1.35 -20.47
N THR A 100 -13.29 2.01 -19.63
CA THR A 100 -13.67 3.42 -19.77
C THR A 100 -13.46 4.17 -18.46
N ASP A 101 -13.02 5.42 -18.54
CA ASP A 101 -12.93 6.35 -17.41
C ASP A 101 -14.24 7.17 -17.23
N ASP A 102 -15.21 7.02 -18.14
CA ASP A 102 -16.53 7.62 -18.04
C ASP A 102 -17.49 6.67 -17.30
N VAL A 103 -17.67 6.99 -16.02
CA VAL A 103 -18.58 6.29 -15.10
C VAL A 103 -20.02 6.27 -15.62
N ASN A 104 -20.46 7.29 -16.37
CA ASN A 104 -21.81 7.32 -16.92
C ASN A 104 -21.96 6.34 -18.08
N ILE A 105 -20.97 6.25 -18.97
CA ILE A 105 -20.95 5.24 -20.04
C ILE A 105 -21.01 3.85 -19.43
N PHE A 106 -20.21 3.58 -18.41
CA PHE A 106 -20.24 2.31 -17.69
C PHE A 106 -21.62 2.02 -17.06
N LYS A 107 -22.22 3.00 -16.36
CA LYS A 107 -23.54 2.84 -15.73
C LYS A 107 -24.66 2.60 -16.75
N MET A 108 -24.61 3.28 -17.91
CA MET A 108 -25.55 3.09 -19.02
C MET A 108 -25.39 1.73 -19.68
N TYR A 109 -24.16 1.24 -19.83
CA TYR A 109 -23.91 -0.11 -20.33
C TYR A 109 -24.49 -1.15 -19.36
N LEU A 110 -24.25 -0.97 -18.06
CA LEU A 110 -24.76 -1.86 -17.01
C LEU A 110 -26.30 -1.95 -16.99
N ASP A 111 -27.01 -0.88 -17.36
CA ASP A 111 -28.47 -0.90 -17.47
C ASP A 111 -28.97 -1.90 -18.53
N GLN A 112 -28.20 -2.12 -19.60
CA GLN A 112 -28.57 -2.95 -20.74
C GLN A 112 -28.35 -4.45 -20.49
N VAL A 113 -27.57 -4.82 -19.48
CA VAL A 113 -27.25 -6.22 -19.16
C VAL A 113 -28.52 -6.97 -18.73
N ASN A 114 -28.79 -8.14 -19.30
CA ASN A 114 -29.95 -8.95 -18.93
C ASN A 114 -29.56 -10.39 -18.62
N ALA A 115 -30.25 -10.96 -17.62
CA ALA A 115 -30.14 -12.37 -17.24
C ALA A 115 -30.96 -13.24 -18.21
N THR A 116 -30.28 -13.89 -19.14
CA THR A 116 -30.88 -14.70 -20.22
C THR A 116 -29.91 -15.79 -20.65
N GLY A 117 -30.42 -16.87 -21.26
CA GLY A 117 -29.57 -17.98 -21.68
C GLY A 117 -29.42 -19.04 -20.58
N GLY A 118 -28.39 -19.86 -20.70
CA GLY A 118 -28.22 -21.09 -19.92
C GLY A 118 -28.82 -22.32 -20.62
N ASP A 119 -28.16 -23.46 -20.50
CA ASP A 119 -28.65 -24.78 -20.94
C ASP A 119 -28.58 -25.84 -19.83
N ASP A 120 -27.54 -25.81 -18.99
CA ASP A 120 -27.48 -26.59 -17.76
C ASP A 120 -27.17 -25.74 -16.53
N THR A 121 -26.75 -26.35 -15.41
CA THR A 121 -26.51 -25.61 -14.16
C THR A 121 -25.11 -24.99 -14.10
N CYS A 122 -24.15 -25.54 -14.86
CA CYS A 122 -22.82 -24.98 -14.97
C CYS A 122 -22.77 -23.95 -16.12
N GLU A 123 -21.76 -23.07 -16.10
CA GLU A 123 -21.64 -21.95 -17.06
C GLU A 123 -20.23 -21.87 -17.69
N ASP A 124 -20.10 -21.15 -18.82
CA ASP A 124 -18.85 -20.97 -19.58
C ASP A 124 -17.93 -19.89 -18.97
N VAL A 125 -17.48 -20.16 -17.74
CA VAL A 125 -16.50 -19.32 -17.05
C VAL A 125 -15.17 -19.27 -17.80
N PHE A 126 -14.80 -20.33 -18.54
CA PHE A 126 -13.54 -20.38 -19.28
C PHE A 126 -13.48 -19.30 -20.35
N SER A 127 -14.48 -19.23 -21.23
CA SER A 127 -14.48 -18.24 -22.31
C SER A 127 -14.53 -16.81 -21.77
N ALA A 128 -15.21 -16.60 -20.64
CA ALA A 128 -15.22 -15.32 -19.93
C ALA A 128 -13.82 -14.91 -19.45
N LEU A 129 -13.09 -15.84 -18.81
CA LEU A 129 -11.72 -15.63 -18.35
C LEU A 129 -10.72 -15.46 -19.50
N GLU A 130 -10.97 -16.06 -20.67
CA GLU A 130 -10.14 -15.88 -21.86
C GLU A 130 -10.15 -14.43 -22.37
N ILE A 131 -11.23 -13.67 -22.12
CA ILE A 131 -11.34 -12.26 -22.47
C ILE A 131 -10.50 -11.36 -21.56
N ILE A 132 -10.26 -11.77 -20.31
CA ILE A 132 -9.62 -10.94 -19.29
C ILE A 132 -8.23 -10.42 -19.73
N PRO A 133 -7.29 -11.26 -20.23
CA PRO A 133 -6.00 -10.76 -20.72
C PRO A 133 -6.08 -9.85 -21.96
N GLN A 134 -7.23 -9.82 -22.63
CA GLN A 134 -7.46 -9.06 -23.87
C GLN A 134 -8.10 -7.69 -23.60
N LEU A 135 -8.39 -7.36 -22.34
CA LEU A 135 -8.84 -6.02 -21.96
C LEU A 135 -7.67 -5.04 -21.97
N SER A 136 -7.97 -3.76 -22.17
CA SER A 136 -6.98 -2.69 -22.30
C SER A 136 -6.46 -2.21 -20.93
N TRP A 137 -5.91 -3.13 -20.12
CA TRP A 137 -5.30 -2.84 -18.83
C TRP A 137 -4.15 -1.83 -19.00
N SER A 138 -4.21 -0.70 -18.30
CA SER A 138 -3.29 0.44 -18.47
C SER A 138 -2.83 1.07 -17.17
N ASN A 139 -3.59 0.91 -16.08
CA ASN A 139 -3.24 1.46 -14.77
C ASN A 139 -2.40 0.47 -13.94
N PRO A 140 -1.64 0.94 -12.94
CA PRO A 140 -0.75 0.06 -12.16
C PRO A 140 -1.47 -0.96 -11.26
N ASN A 141 -2.74 -0.71 -10.92
CA ASN A 141 -3.54 -1.60 -10.08
C ASN A 141 -4.65 -2.23 -10.89
N HIS A 142 -4.72 -3.55 -10.92
CA HIS A 142 -5.73 -4.30 -11.66
C HIS A 142 -6.60 -5.13 -10.71
N ILE A 143 -7.92 -5.04 -10.85
CA ILE A 143 -8.89 -5.80 -10.04
C ILE A 143 -9.92 -6.47 -10.93
N ILE A 144 -10.22 -7.74 -10.63
CA ILE A 144 -11.42 -8.42 -11.12
C ILE A 144 -12.38 -8.61 -9.96
N ILE A 145 -13.65 -8.30 -10.18
CA ILE A 145 -14.76 -8.65 -9.30
C ILE A 145 -15.65 -9.64 -10.06
N HIS A 146 -15.55 -10.92 -9.70
CA HIS A 146 -16.31 -12.01 -10.30
C HIS A 146 -17.59 -12.29 -9.51
N ILE A 147 -18.75 -12.11 -10.14
CA ILE A 147 -20.06 -12.26 -9.54
C ILE A 147 -20.81 -13.39 -10.25
N CYS A 148 -21.19 -14.44 -9.53
CA CYS A 148 -21.92 -15.56 -10.12
C CYS A 148 -22.76 -16.34 -9.10
N ASP A 149 -23.75 -17.07 -9.61
CA ASP A 149 -24.57 -18.01 -8.84
C ASP A 149 -24.40 -19.47 -9.27
N ALA A 150 -23.71 -19.73 -10.39
CA ALA A 150 -23.43 -21.06 -10.92
C ALA A 150 -21.92 -21.36 -11.09
N PRO A 151 -21.50 -22.63 -10.95
CA PRO A 151 -20.09 -23.03 -11.09
C PRO A 151 -19.66 -23.21 -12.56
N TYR A 152 -18.36 -23.30 -12.79
CA TYR A 152 -17.74 -23.66 -14.07
C TYR A 152 -18.01 -25.13 -14.44
N HIS A 153 -18.22 -25.40 -15.73
CA HIS A 153 -18.22 -26.76 -16.29
C HIS A 153 -16.91 -27.48 -16.02
N GLU A 154 -16.97 -28.74 -15.55
CA GLU A 154 -15.87 -29.66 -15.23
C GLU A 154 -16.08 -30.21 -13.82
N LYS A 155 -16.20 -31.54 -13.70
CA LYS A 155 -16.53 -32.23 -12.45
C LYS A 155 -15.60 -31.94 -11.26
N SER A 156 -14.40 -31.46 -11.50
CA SER A 156 -13.43 -31.08 -10.46
C SER A 156 -13.79 -29.76 -9.77
N TYR A 157 -14.71 -28.95 -10.32
CA TYR A 157 -15.07 -27.61 -9.81
C TYR A 157 -16.45 -27.55 -9.14
N HIS A 158 -17.22 -28.63 -9.10
CA HIS A 158 -18.55 -28.65 -8.47
C HIS A 158 -18.97 -30.05 -8.01
N LYS A 159 -20.04 -30.13 -7.20
CA LYS A 159 -20.63 -31.38 -6.68
C LYS A 159 -22.03 -31.66 -7.22
N LEU A 160 -22.43 -30.97 -8.28
CA LEU A 160 -23.77 -31.08 -8.85
C LEU A 160 -23.99 -32.50 -9.42
N GLN A 161 -25.23 -32.97 -9.35
CA GLN A 161 -25.62 -34.31 -9.80
C GLN A 161 -26.89 -34.23 -10.63
N GLY A 162 -26.96 -35.05 -11.67
CA GLY A 162 -28.13 -35.14 -12.55
C GLY A 162 -27.76 -34.92 -14.02
N PRO A 163 -28.72 -35.18 -14.93
CA PRO A 163 -28.52 -35.00 -16.37
C PRO A 163 -28.43 -33.52 -16.78
N ASP A 164 -29.07 -32.62 -16.01
CA ASP A 164 -29.11 -31.17 -16.25
C ASP A 164 -28.11 -30.41 -15.36
N ALA A 165 -27.15 -31.13 -14.78
CA ALA A 165 -26.19 -30.57 -13.83
C ALA A 165 -24.90 -30.04 -14.49
N ASP A 166 -24.36 -30.80 -15.46
CA ASP A 166 -23.19 -30.41 -16.25
C ASP A 166 -23.15 -31.24 -17.55
N LYS A 167 -23.55 -30.64 -18.68
CA LYS A 167 -23.48 -31.30 -19.99
C LYS A 167 -22.06 -31.36 -20.53
N TYR A 168 -21.15 -30.58 -19.95
CA TYR A 168 -19.74 -30.45 -20.31
C TYR A 168 -18.84 -30.89 -19.15
N ALA A 169 -19.09 -32.09 -18.62
CA ALA A 169 -18.36 -32.69 -17.49
C ALA A 169 -16.82 -32.79 -17.62
N LYS A 170 -16.26 -32.54 -18.81
CA LYS A 170 -14.81 -32.48 -19.09
C LYS A 170 -14.27 -31.03 -19.16
N GLY A 171 -15.10 -30.04 -18.89
CA GLY A 171 -14.81 -28.61 -19.02
C GLY A 171 -14.93 -28.09 -20.43
N ASP A 172 -14.09 -27.11 -20.75
CA ASP A 172 -13.99 -26.46 -22.05
C ASP A 172 -14.06 -27.45 -23.23
N PRO A 173 -15.00 -27.28 -24.19
CA PRO A 173 -15.16 -28.18 -25.35
C PRO A 173 -13.90 -28.30 -26.22
N LYS A 174 -13.02 -27.29 -26.19
CA LYS A 174 -11.75 -27.29 -26.92
C LYS A 174 -10.62 -27.98 -26.15
N ASN A 175 -10.91 -28.57 -24.99
CA ASN A 175 -9.98 -29.26 -24.09
C ASN A 175 -8.79 -28.37 -23.67
N ARG A 176 -9.01 -27.07 -23.50
CA ARG A 176 -8.03 -26.15 -22.93
C ARG A 176 -8.05 -26.27 -21.41
N GLU A 177 -6.89 -26.09 -20.78
CA GLU A 177 -6.76 -26.22 -19.33
C GLU A 177 -7.01 -24.88 -18.63
N LEU A 178 -8.03 -24.83 -17.77
CA LEU A 178 -8.37 -23.63 -17.00
C LEU A 178 -7.23 -23.18 -16.08
N SER A 179 -6.48 -24.14 -15.53
CA SER A 179 -5.33 -23.86 -14.64
C SER A 179 -4.24 -23.02 -15.32
N LYS A 180 -3.95 -23.29 -16.60
CA LYS A 180 -3.01 -22.49 -17.39
C LYS A 180 -3.53 -21.07 -17.58
N LEU A 181 -4.81 -20.92 -17.94
CA LEU A 181 -5.43 -19.61 -18.11
C LEU A 181 -5.41 -18.79 -16.80
N LEU A 182 -5.73 -19.40 -15.66
CA LEU A 182 -5.65 -18.73 -14.36
C LEU A 182 -4.21 -18.29 -14.03
N LEU A 183 -3.20 -19.11 -14.34
CA LEU A 183 -1.79 -18.72 -14.17
C LEU A 183 -1.38 -17.59 -15.13
N ASP A 184 -1.97 -17.52 -16.32
CA ASP A 184 -1.75 -16.44 -17.29
C ASP A 184 -2.32 -15.12 -16.78
N ILE A 185 -3.56 -15.14 -16.27
CA ILE A 185 -4.21 -14.00 -15.62
C ILE A 185 -3.41 -13.55 -14.40
N LYS A 186 -2.90 -14.50 -13.58
CA LYS A 186 -2.07 -14.19 -12.41
C LYS A 186 -0.82 -13.40 -12.76
N ARG A 187 -0.19 -13.65 -13.92
CA ARG A 187 1.00 -12.90 -14.36
C ARG A 187 0.71 -11.44 -14.66
N LEU A 188 -0.55 -11.08 -14.91
CA LEU A 188 -1.01 -9.68 -15.03
C LEU A 188 -1.16 -8.98 -13.67
N LYS A 189 -0.81 -9.66 -12.57
CA LYS A 189 -0.87 -9.15 -11.19
C LYS A 189 -2.26 -8.64 -10.81
N ILE A 190 -3.29 -9.30 -11.33
CA ILE A 190 -4.67 -8.94 -11.07
C ILE A 190 -5.08 -9.44 -9.69
N THR A 191 -5.68 -8.56 -8.90
CA THR A 191 -6.34 -8.93 -7.65
C THR A 191 -7.69 -9.53 -7.98
N TYR A 192 -7.88 -10.80 -7.62
CA TYR A 192 -9.10 -11.53 -7.91
C TYR A 192 -10.02 -11.51 -6.69
N CYS A 193 -11.21 -10.96 -6.84
CA CYS A 193 -12.24 -10.93 -5.82
C CYS A 193 -13.52 -11.62 -6.33
N THR A 194 -14.24 -12.29 -5.43
CA THR A 194 -15.45 -13.05 -5.80
C THR A 194 -16.65 -12.59 -4.98
N ILE A 195 -17.82 -12.52 -5.60
CA ILE A 195 -19.11 -12.32 -4.94
C ILE A 195 -19.95 -13.57 -5.26
N GLN A 196 -19.99 -14.49 -4.31
CA GLN A 196 -20.76 -15.72 -4.42
C GLN A 196 -22.19 -15.48 -3.95
N LEU A 197 -23.17 -15.76 -4.82
CA LEU A 197 -24.58 -15.58 -4.49
C LEU A 197 -25.18 -16.78 -3.75
N ASN A 198 -24.52 -17.94 -3.83
CA ASN A 198 -24.86 -19.16 -3.11
C ASN A 198 -23.63 -20.07 -2.94
N GLU A 199 -23.80 -21.24 -2.32
CA GLU A 199 -22.71 -22.18 -2.00
C GLU A 199 -22.28 -23.10 -3.17
N SER A 200 -23.00 -23.09 -4.29
CA SER A 200 -22.71 -24.00 -5.42
C SER A 200 -21.37 -23.70 -6.10
N THR A 201 -20.95 -22.43 -6.07
CA THR A 201 -19.69 -21.92 -6.64
C THR A 201 -18.49 -22.15 -5.74
N LYS A 202 -18.70 -22.60 -4.50
CA LYS A 202 -17.64 -22.66 -3.49
C LYS A 202 -16.47 -23.55 -3.91
N MET A 203 -16.78 -24.75 -4.41
CA MET A 203 -15.75 -25.70 -4.84
C MET A 203 -14.92 -25.15 -6.00
N MET A 204 -15.57 -24.44 -6.94
CA MET A 204 -14.88 -23.80 -8.05
C MET A 204 -13.88 -22.76 -7.54
N PHE A 205 -14.29 -21.89 -6.62
CA PHE A 205 -13.41 -20.85 -6.10
C PHE A 205 -12.34 -21.38 -5.14
N ASP A 206 -12.58 -22.49 -4.43
CA ASP A 206 -11.54 -23.18 -3.65
C ASP A 206 -10.43 -23.70 -4.58
N GLU A 207 -10.78 -24.28 -5.75
CA GLU A 207 -9.80 -24.70 -6.76
C GLU A 207 -9.11 -23.52 -7.43
N PHE A 208 -9.84 -22.43 -7.72
CA PHE A 208 -9.22 -21.20 -8.24
C PHE A 208 -8.20 -20.66 -7.24
N ALA A 209 -8.53 -20.64 -5.94
CA ALA A 209 -7.61 -20.17 -4.90
C ALA A 209 -6.39 -21.08 -4.77
N PHE A 210 -6.55 -22.39 -4.94
CA PHE A 210 -5.42 -23.32 -4.97
C PHE A 210 -4.43 -23.02 -6.11
N ILE A 211 -4.93 -22.68 -7.31
CA ILE A 211 -4.10 -22.40 -8.50
C ILE A 211 -3.57 -20.95 -8.49
N TYR A 212 -4.48 -20.00 -8.28
CA TYR A 212 -4.22 -18.56 -8.39
C TYR A 212 -3.50 -18.03 -7.13
N GLY A 213 -3.68 -18.65 -5.97
CA GLY A 213 -3.23 -18.17 -4.67
C GLY A 213 -4.35 -17.42 -3.95
N THR A 214 -4.02 -16.35 -3.22
CA THR A 214 -5.01 -15.59 -2.44
C THR A 214 -6.09 -14.99 -3.34
N ILE A 215 -7.30 -15.54 -3.26
CA ILE A 215 -8.53 -14.96 -3.82
C ILE A 215 -9.33 -14.37 -2.66
N SER A 216 -9.74 -13.12 -2.80
CA SER A 216 -10.53 -12.44 -1.77
C SER A 216 -12.01 -12.80 -1.95
N GLU A 217 -12.50 -13.74 -1.14
CA GLU A 217 -13.92 -14.08 -1.08
C GLU A 217 -14.73 -12.96 -0.43
N MET A 218 -15.88 -12.64 -1.02
CA MET A 218 -16.85 -11.72 -0.45
C MET A 218 -18.20 -12.39 -0.26
N HIS A 219 -18.84 -12.06 0.85
CA HIS A 219 -20.27 -12.28 1.03
C HIS A 219 -21.05 -11.02 0.65
N VAL A 220 -22.16 -11.21 -0.07
CA VAL A 220 -23.10 -10.14 -0.51
C VAL A 220 -23.52 -9.21 0.64
N LYS A 221 -23.52 -9.70 1.89
CA LYS A 221 -23.96 -8.98 3.09
C LYS A 221 -22.90 -8.08 3.72
N ASP A 222 -21.65 -8.10 3.26
CA ASP A 222 -20.57 -7.31 3.85
C ASP A 222 -19.69 -6.58 2.81
N PRO A 223 -20.20 -5.50 2.19
CA PRO A 223 -19.40 -4.67 1.29
C PRO A 223 -18.22 -3.97 1.97
N ALA A 224 -18.18 -3.87 3.31
CA ALA A 224 -17.07 -3.25 4.03
C ALA A 224 -15.79 -4.13 3.99
N ALA A 225 -15.95 -5.45 3.97
CA ALA A 225 -14.84 -6.39 3.80
C ALA A 225 -14.13 -6.24 2.44
N LEU A 226 -14.90 -6.04 1.36
CA LEU A 226 -14.34 -5.74 0.03
C LEU A 226 -13.48 -4.49 0.07
N MET A 227 -14.02 -3.43 0.69
CA MET A 227 -13.31 -2.16 0.76
C MET A 227 -12.02 -2.27 1.54
N LYS A 228 -12.01 -3.01 2.66
CA LYS A 228 -10.79 -3.30 3.40
C LYS A 228 -9.73 -3.96 2.51
N ASN A 229 -10.11 -4.96 1.72
CA ASN A 229 -9.18 -5.69 0.85
C ASN A 229 -8.68 -4.82 -0.32
N ILE A 230 -9.57 -4.08 -1.01
CA ILE A 230 -9.18 -3.15 -2.07
C ILE A 230 -8.22 -2.09 -1.52
N CYS A 231 -8.55 -1.48 -0.36
CA CYS A 231 -7.69 -0.49 0.27
C CYS A 231 -6.32 -1.08 0.66
N ILE A 232 -6.26 -2.27 1.26
CA ILE A 232 -4.99 -2.92 1.63
C ILE A 232 -4.13 -3.20 0.39
N THR A 233 -4.72 -3.82 -0.63
CA THR A 233 -4.01 -4.19 -1.87
C THR A 233 -3.51 -2.95 -2.60
N THR A 234 -4.37 -1.96 -2.82
CA THR A 234 -4.00 -0.73 -3.55
C THR A 234 -3.00 0.10 -2.76
N SER A 235 -3.13 0.18 -1.43
CA SER A 235 -2.12 0.84 -0.58
C SER A 235 -0.75 0.15 -0.68
N SER A 236 -0.72 -1.18 -0.70
CA SER A 236 0.53 -1.95 -0.83
C SER A 236 1.19 -1.75 -2.19
N CYS A 237 0.41 -1.69 -3.27
CA CYS A 237 0.91 -1.39 -4.62
C CYS A 237 1.39 0.06 -4.73
N ILE A 238 0.68 1.04 -4.15
CA ILE A 238 1.11 2.44 -4.11
C ILE A 238 2.45 2.55 -3.37
N LEU A 239 2.56 1.93 -2.19
CA LEU A 239 3.79 1.94 -1.38
C LEU A 239 4.95 1.31 -2.14
N SER A 240 4.78 0.12 -2.69
CA SER A 240 5.84 -0.56 -3.45
C SER A 240 6.24 0.17 -4.73
N GLY A 241 5.29 0.79 -5.44
CA GLY A 241 5.55 1.64 -6.60
C GLY A 241 6.36 2.89 -6.25
N ILE A 242 6.01 3.54 -5.12
CA ILE A 242 6.76 4.68 -4.58
C ILE A 242 8.15 4.24 -4.12
N GLU A 243 8.28 3.14 -3.38
CA GLU A 243 9.57 2.61 -2.91
C GLU A 243 10.51 2.28 -4.06
N SER A 244 10.02 1.57 -5.08
CA SER A 244 10.80 1.24 -6.28
C SER A 244 11.27 2.51 -6.98
N THR A 245 10.38 3.49 -7.16
CA THR A 245 10.68 4.74 -7.86
C THR A 245 11.64 5.64 -7.06
N MET A 246 11.39 5.82 -5.77
CA MET A 246 12.27 6.57 -4.84
C MET A 246 13.64 5.93 -4.72
N SER A 247 13.72 4.59 -4.78
CA SER A 247 14.99 3.89 -4.87
C SER A 247 15.73 4.30 -6.13
N SER A 248 15.07 4.28 -7.30
CA SER A 248 15.65 4.68 -8.59
C SER A 248 16.11 6.14 -8.63
N PHE A 249 15.37 7.07 -8.01
CA PHE A 249 15.76 8.49 -7.91
C PHE A 249 17.01 8.72 -7.05
N ARG A 250 17.31 7.83 -6.09
CA ARG A 250 18.43 7.98 -5.15
C ARG A 250 19.59 7.00 -5.39
N THR A 251 19.50 6.10 -6.37
CA THR A 251 20.48 5.01 -6.59
C THR A 251 21.59 5.31 -7.57
N SER A 252 21.69 6.52 -8.15
CA SER A 252 22.74 6.75 -9.16
C SER A 252 24.17 6.66 -8.61
N ASP A 253 24.42 6.73 -7.29
CA ASP A 253 25.75 6.54 -6.69
C ASP A 253 25.69 6.16 -5.19
N LYS A 254 25.43 4.89 -4.82
CA LYS A 254 25.51 4.49 -3.39
C LYS A 254 26.89 3.94 -3.03
N THR A 255 27.71 4.75 -2.38
CA THR A 255 28.81 4.25 -1.54
C THR A 255 28.21 3.69 -0.24
N ILE A 256 28.09 2.37 -0.15
CA ILE A 256 27.55 1.67 1.03
C ILE A 256 28.67 1.46 2.06
N LYS A 257 28.40 1.74 3.34
CA LYS A 257 29.33 1.44 4.43
C LYS A 257 29.52 -0.08 4.56
N PRO A 258 30.76 -0.58 4.75
CA PRO A 258 30.99 -1.99 5.04
C PRO A 258 30.35 -2.37 6.39
N TYR A 259 29.76 -3.56 6.49
CA TYR A 259 29.07 -4.01 7.69
C TYR A 259 29.17 -5.52 7.89
N ILE A 260 29.04 -5.94 9.16
CA ILE A 260 28.84 -7.32 9.60
C ILE A 260 27.59 -7.32 10.47
N MET A 261 26.69 -8.28 10.27
CA MET A 261 25.43 -8.36 11.02
C MET A 261 25.60 -9.26 12.23
N LEU A 262 25.27 -8.76 13.43
CA LEU A 262 25.27 -9.54 14.67
C LEU A 262 23.96 -9.35 15.40
N ASN A 263 23.21 -10.43 15.58
CA ASN A 263 21.87 -10.37 16.17
C ASN A 263 21.87 -10.48 17.71
N GLU A 264 23.03 -10.76 18.32
CA GLU A 264 23.17 -10.90 19.76
C GLU A 264 23.39 -9.54 20.42
N GLU A 265 22.65 -9.29 21.49
CA GLU A 265 22.75 -8.07 22.28
C GLU A 265 24.00 -8.12 23.18
N PRO A 266 24.86 -7.09 23.18
CA PRO A 266 26.09 -7.09 23.95
C PRO A 266 25.84 -6.93 25.45
N TYR A 267 26.80 -7.36 26.26
CA TYR A 267 26.81 -7.08 27.69
C TYR A 267 27.27 -5.64 27.95
N TRP A 268 26.35 -4.76 28.34
CA TRP A 268 26.57 -3.30 28.35
C TRP A 268 27.61 -2.80 29.37
N ASP A 269 27.94 -3.56 30.40
CA ASP A 269 28.96 -3.15 31.39
C ASP A 269 30.37 -3.14 30.77
N ASP A 270 30.58 -3.87 29.67
CA ASP A 270 31.86 -3.90 28.94
C ASP A 270 32.05 -2.67 28.03
N PHE A 271 31.03 -1.81 27.92
CA PHE A 271 31.01 -0.68 26.99
C PHE A 271 31.12 0.67 27.71
N GLU A 272 32.06 1.50 27.26
CA GLU A 272 32.18 2.89 27.70
C GLU A 272 31.07 3.77 27.11
N ALA A 273 30.56 4.68 27.94
CA ALA A 273 29.56 5.66 27.52
C ALA A 273 30.22 6.85 26.81
N HIS A 274 29.58 7.32 25.74
CA HIS A 274 30.04 8.45 24.94
C HIS A 274 29.11 9.65 25.15
N THR A 275 29.66 10.85 25.30
CA THR A 275 28.85 12.06 25.38
C THR A 275 28.32 12.47 24.00
N VAL A 276 27.05 12.87 23.97
CA VAL A 276 26.35 13.26 22.75
C VAL A 276 25.66 14.61 22.92
N HIS A 277 25.47 15.31 21.82
CA HIS A 277 24.45 16.34 21.69
C HIS A 277 23.15 15.67 21.28
N THR A 278 22.05 16.01 21.96
CA THR A 278 20.71 15.52 21.64
C THR A 278 19.96 16.60 20.88
N ILE A 279 19.16 16.17 19.91
CA ILE A 279 18.34 17.01 19.05
C ILE A 279 16.96 16.36 19.03
N GLU A 280 15.98 17.09 19.55
CA GLU A 280 14.58 16.67 19.63
C GLU A 280 13.76 17.58 18.72
N ILE A 281 12.75 17.04 18.03
CA ILE A 281 11.80 17.86 17.28
C ILE A 281 10.54 18.02 18.11
N MET A 282 10.21 19.27 18.40
CA MET A 282 9.07 19.62 19.25
C MET A 282 7.76 19.19 18.59
N TYR A 283 6.94 18.50 19.37
CA TYR A 283 5.68 17.95 18.91
C TYR A 283 4.68 19.07 18.49
N PRO A 284 4.01 18.95 17.32
CA PRO A 284 3.05 19.94 16.84
C PRO A 284 1.81 20.02 17.73
N ASN A 285 1.26 21.22 17.92
CA ASN A 285 0.02 21.39 18.70
C ASN A 285 -1.22 21.41 17.80
N THR A 286 -1.08 21.97 16.59
CA THR A 286 -2.18 22.20 15.65
C THR A 286 -1.91 21.63 14.25
N MET A 287 -2.98 21.40 13.48
CA MET A 287 -2.87 21.03 12.06
C MET A 287 -2.14 22.07 11.21
N ASN A 288 -2.09 23.33 11.64
CA ASN A 288 -1.39 24.36 10.89
C ASN A 288 0.13 24.30 11.13
N ASP A 289 0.56 23.77 12.27
CA ASP A 289 1.97 23.71 12.67
C ASP A 289 2.77 22.78 11.73
N ILE A 290 2.17 21.68 11.27
CA ILE A 290 2.82 20.69 10.39
C ILE A 290 3.09 21.19 8.96
N PHE A 291 2.59 22.38 8.61
CA PHE A 291 2.88 23.04 7.33
C PHE A 291 4.05 24.03 7.41
N GLN A 292 4.69 24.15 8.56
CA GLN A 292 5.87 24.97 8.79
C GLN A 292 6.99 24.11 9.38
N PRO A 293 8.26 24.53 9.24
CA PRO A 293 9.37 23.84 9.91
C PRO A 293 9.16 23.78 11.41
N LEU A 294 9.23 22.58 11.99
CA LEU A 294 9.04 22.34 13.42
C LEU A 294 10.24 22.86 14.22
N PHE A 295 9.97 23.25 15.47
CA PHE A 295 11.02 23.72 16.37
C PHE A 295 11.93 22.57 16.80
N VAL A 296 13.22 22.87 16.94
CA VAL A 296 14.24 21.90 17.33
C VAL A 296 14.76 22.22 18.73
N GLY A 297 14.54 21.30 19.67
CA GLY A 297 15.16 21.28 20.98
C GLY A 297 16.60 20.75 20.90
N LYS A 298 17.48 21.23 21.78
CA LYS A 298 18.85 20.75 21.91
C LYS A 298 19.18 20.45 23.37
N GLY A 299 19.94 19.39 23.59
CA GLY A 299 20.44 19.03 24.91
C GLY A 299 21.72 18.21 24.83
N SER A 300 22.01 17.50 25.91
CA SER A 300 23.09 16.53 25.99
C SER A 300 22.63 15.23 26.62
N GLY A 301 23.48 14.22 26.45
CA GLY A 301 23.25 12.91 27.02
C GLY A 301 24.46 12.00 26.87
N GLN A 302 24.26 10.73 27.20
CA GLN A 302 25.25 9.68 27.05
C GLN A 302 24.67 8.49 26.29
N ILE A 303 25.51 7.84 25.48
CA ILE A 303 25.16 6.63 24.73
C ILE A 303 26.15 5.50 24.95
N LYS A 304 25.65 4.27 24.90
CA LYS A 304 26.42 3.05 24.61
C LYS A 304 25.83 2.42 23.37
N ILE A 305 26.64 2.03 22.38
CA ILE A 305 26.14 1.48 21.11
C ILE A 305 26.93 0.22 20.73
N ALA A 306 26.22 -0.78 20.22
CA ALA A 306 26.84 -1.99 19.72
C ALA A 306 27.76 -1.68 18.51
N PRO A 307 28.87 -2.40 18.32
CA PRO A 307 29.82 -2.12 17.24
C PRO A 307 29.29 -2.57 15.86
N HIS A 308 28.29 -3.45 15.85
CA HIS A 308 27.75 -4.06 14.64
C HIS A 308 26.22 -3.98 14.65
N PRO A 309 25.58 -3.75 13.49
CA PRO A 309 24.13 -3.71 13.41
C PRO A 309 23.53 -5.11 13.52
N PHE A 310 22.33 -5.20 14.11
CA PHE A 310 21.57 -6.44 14.19
C PHE A 310 20.58 -6.60 13.03
N THR A 311 20.15 -5.49 12.43
CA THR A 311 19.31 -5.51 11.22
C THR A 311 19.61 -4.33 10.30
N LYS A 312 19.14 -4.40 9.05
CA LYS A 312 19.25 -3.33 8.06
C LYS A 312 17.92 -3.15 7.32
N GLY A 313 17.54 -1.90 7.11
CA GLY A 313 16.47 -1.52 6.19
C GLY A 313 17.01 -1.14 4.82
N SER A 314 16.18 -0.44 4.04
CA SER A 314 16.57 0.12 2.73
C SER A 314 17.48 1.35 2.83
N LEU A 315 17.41 2.08 3.94
CA LEU A 315 18.13 3.33 4.18
C LEU A 315 19.08 3.28 5.37
N ARG A 316 18.75 2.54 6.44
CA ARG A 316 19.47 2.59 7.72
C ARG A 316 19.81 1.20 8.25
N PHE A 317 20.96 1.11 8.89
CA PHE A 317 21.30 0.06 9.84
C PHE A 317 20.61 0.32 11.17
N ALA A 318 20.37 -0.74 11.94
CA ALA A 318 19.88 -0.67 13.31
C ALA A 318 20.85 -1.40 14.25
N PHE A 319 21.16 -0.75 15.37
CA PHE A 319 22.09 -1.20 16.38
C PHE A 319 21.39 -1.25 17.74
N TYR A 320 21.75 -2.24 18.55
CA TYR A 320 21.40 -2.21 19.96
C TYR A 320 22.15 -1.06 20.65
N GLY A 321 21.55 -0.49 21.68
CA GLY A 321 22.11 0.64 22.38
C GLY A 321 21.47 0.94 23.73
N GLN A 322 22.14 1.79 24.50
CA GLN A 322 21.58 2.47 25.66
C GLN A 322 21.74 3.97 25.50
N PHE A 323 20.73 4.73 25.93
CA PHE A 323 20.73 6.19 25.90
C PHE A 323 20.25 6.78 27.23
N SER A 324 20.88 7.86 27.66
CA SER A 324 20.52 8.65 28.83
C SER A 324 20.52 10.12 28.43
N SER A 325 19.42 10.82 28.71
CA SER A 325 19.38 12.29 28.67
C SER A 325 19.87 12.87 30.01
N ASP A 326 20.41 14.09 29.99
CA ASP A 326 21.03 14.73 31.15
C ASP A 326 20.24 14.52 32.46
N GLY A 327 20.84 13.78 33.41
CA GLY A 327 20.28 13.51 34.74
C GLY A 327 19.37 12.28 34.85
N CYS A 328 19.24 11.46 33.80
CA CYS A 328 18.44 10.24 33.78
C CYS A 328 19.30 8.96 33.69
N ASP A 329 18.74 7.82 34.06
CA ASP A 329 19.38 6.53 33.90
C ASP A 329 19.49 6.12 32.42
N LEU A 330 20.48 5.29 32.09
CA LEU A 330 20.61 4.67 30.76
C LEU A 330 19.45 3.70 30.54
N VAL A 331 18.73 3.88 29.42
CA VAL A 331 17.64 3.00 29.00
C VAL A 331 17.95 2.35 27.66
N ASP A 332 17.44 1.14 27.44
CA ASP A 332 17.65 0.40 26.21
C ASP A 332 16.90 1.05 25.03
N VAL A 333 17.64 1.22 23.93
CA VAL A 333 17.19 1.90 22.71
C VAL A 333 17.70 1.18 21.47
N VAL A 334 17.14 1.55 20.33
CA VAL A 334 17.66 1.18 19.02
C VAL A 334 18.24 2.42 18.35
N PHE A 335 19.53 2.36 18.01
CA PHE A 335 20.16 3.40 17.21
C PHE A 335 20.05 3.07 15.72
N LYS A 336 19.69 4.05 14.89
CA LYS A 336 19.63 3.92 13.45
C LYS A 336 20.61 4.86 12.76
N GLU A 337 21.43 4.29 11.87
CA GLU A 337 22.46 5.01 11.10
C GLU A 337 22.23 4.81 9.60
N PHE A 338 22.43 5.83 8.76
CA PHE A 338 22.39 5.68 7.30
C PHE A 338 23.42 4.65 6.80
N ILE A 339 22.95 3.80 5.88
CA ILE A 339 23.76 2.79 5.19
C ILE A 339 24.78 3.44 4.25
N SER A 340 24.43 4.58 3.66
CA SER A 340 25.32 5.30 2.76
C SER A 340 26.40 6.08 3.52
N SER A 341 27.62 6.08 2.99
CA SER A 341 28.71 6.93 3.44
C SER A 341 28.78 8.29 2.71
N ASP A 342 27.89 8.55 1.75
CA ASP A 342 27.86 9.79 0.99
C ASP A 342 27.51 10.98 1.91
N PRO A 343 28.38 11.99 2.06
CA PRO A 343 28.12 13.16 2.91
C PRO A 343 26.88 13.97 2.51
N ARG A 344 26.44 13.88 1.24
CA ARG A 344 25.22 14.52 0.75
C ARG A 344 23.96 13.91 1.37
N VAL A 345 24.03 12.65 1.78
CA VAL A 345 22.91 11.88 2.36
C VAL A 345 23.10 11.64 3.86
N ASN A 346 24.30 11.30 4.30
CA ASN A 346 24.63 11.04 5.70
C ASN A 346 25.14 12.32 6.38
N ASN A 347 24.22 13.25 6.66
CA ASN A 347 24.51 14.48 7.40
C ASN A 347 23.35 14.87 8.33
N LEU A 348 23.62 15.76 9.28
CA LEU A 348 22.68 16.13 10.33
C LEU A 348 21.37 16.73 9.79
N LYS A 349 21.44 17.54 8.73
CA LYS A 349 20.25 18.16 8.12
C LYS A 349 19.28 17.09 7.63
N VAL A 350 19.77 16.07 6.93
CA VAL A 350 18.93 14.97 6.43
C VAL A 350 18.35 14.12 7.58
N TYR A 351 19.10 13.90 8.66
CA TYR A 351 18.53 13.26 9.86
C TYR A 351 17.38 14.08 10.45
N GLN A 352 17.55 15.39 10.58
CA GLN A 352 16.52 16.29 11.10
C GLN A 352 15.26 16.29 10.20
N GLU A 353 15.43 16.37 8.88
CA GLU A 353 14.30 16.28 7.94
C GLU A 353 13.55 14.95 8.08
N HIS A 354 14.26 13.82 8.23
CA HIS A 354 13.63 12.52 8.44
C HIS A 354 12.92 12.43 9.80
N LEU A 355 13.50 13.00 10.86
CA LEU A 355 12.85 13.03 12.17
C LEU A 355 11.60 13.91 12.15
N GLU A 356 11.62 15.02 11.42
CA GLU A 356 10.49 15.94 11.28
C GLU A 356 9.30 15.23 10.63
N ILE A 357 9.56 14.48 9.55
CA ILE A 357 8.56 13.64 8.88
C ILE A 357 7.96 12.62 9.86
N GLN A 358 8.79 11.99 10.70
CA GLN A 358 8.32 11.02 11.69
C GLN A 358 7.42 11.67 12.74
N VAL A 359 7.77 12.84 13.27
CA VAL A 359 6.95 13.59 14.23
C VAL A 359 5.63 14.04 13.61
N ILE A 360 5.63 14.50 12.35
CA ILE A 360 4.39 14.85 11.63
C ILE A 360 3.51 13.61 11.43
N ALA A 361 4.10 12.46 11.08
CA ALA A 361 3.37 11.21 10.92
C ALA A 361 2.73 10.75 12.23
N GLN A 362 3.46 10.84 13.35
CA GLN A 362 2.95 10.57 14.69
C GLN A 362 1.77 11.50 15.03
N PHE A 363 1.91 12.79 14.77
CA PHE A 363 0.83 13.76 14.99
C PHE A 363 -0.44 13.43 14.20
N LEU A 364 -0.32 13.10 12.91
CA LEU A 364 -1.46 12.73 12.08
C LEU A 364 -2.10 11.42 12.55
N ALA A 365 -1.30 10.45 12.98
CA ALA A 365 -1.80 9.20 13.54
C ALA A 365 -2.54 9.41 14.86
N ASP A 366 -2.07 10.28 15.74
CA ASP A 366 -2.76 10.61 16.99
C ASP A 366 -4.11 11.28 16.74
N LYS A 367 -4.19 12.17 15.73
CA LYS A 367 -5.47 12.73 15.26
C LYS A 367 -6.39 11.64 14.72
N PHE A 368 -5.88 10.74 13.87
CA PHE A 368 -6.66 9.63 13.34
C PHE A 368 -7.15 8.68 14.44
N ASN A 369 -6.30 8.33 15.39
CA ASN A 369 -6.62 7.51 16.56
C ASN A 369 -7.73 8.14 17.41
N THR A 370 -7.73 9.47 17.55
CA THR A 370 -8.78 10.21 18.27
C THR A 370 -10.14 10.06 17.58
N GLU A 371 -10.19 10.17 16.25
CA GLU A 371 -11.42 10.00 15.45
C GLU A 371 -11.87 8.53 15.36
N LEU A 372 -10.93 7.58 15.43
CA LEU A 372 -11.26 6.15 15.48
C LEU A 372 -12.11 5.79 16.72
N THR A 373 -11.76 6.35 17.88
CA THR A 373 -12.45 6.08 19.16
C THR A 373 -13.91 6.55 19.15
N THR A 374 -14.24 7.60 18.38
CA THR A 374 -15.62 8.08 18.27
C THR A 374 -16.46 7.25 17.30
N THR A 375 -15.82 6.56 16.35
CA THR A 375 -16.49 5.93 15.21
C THR A 375 -16.64 4.41 15.37
N PHE A 376 -15.67 3.71 15.99
CA PHE A 376 -15.62 2.25 16.02
C PHE A 376 -15.63 1.69 17.45
N ARG A 377 -16.38 0.60 17.69
CA ARG A 377 -16.49 -0.05 19.02
C ARG A 377 -15.22 -0.75 19.49
N THR A 378 -14.34 -1.18 18.57
CA THR A 378 -13.07 -1.87 18.87
C THR A 378 -11.98 -1.38 17.91
N PRO A 379 -11.41 -0.19 18.13
CA PRO A 379 -10.40 0.37 17.24
C PRO A 379 -9.04 -0.32 17.43
N THR A 380 -8.31 -0.51 16.32
CA THR A 380 -6.87 -0.81 16.34
C THR A 380 -6.12 0.52 16.24
N TYR A 381 -5.37 0.87 17.28
CA TYR A 381 -4.62 2.12 17.32
C TYR A 381 -3.31 2.01 16.55
N ILE A 382 -2.94 3.08 15.86
CA ILE A 382 -1.63 3.20 15.25
C ILE A 382 -0.66 3.68 16.34
N ILE A 383 0.41 2.91 16.59
CA ILE A 383 1.42 3.22 17.61
C ILE A 383 2.70 3.66 16.90
N TYR A 384 3.36 4.70 17.40
CA TYR A 384 4.61 5.23 16.86
C TYR A 384 5.73 5.20 17.89
N ALA A 385 6.95 4.90 17.44
CA ALA A 385 8.15 5.05 18.24
C ALA A 385 8.50 6.53 18.36
N ASP A 386 8.63 7.03 19.58
CA ASP A 386 9.30 8.30 19.83
C ASP A 386 10.76 8.18 19.39
N ALA A 387 11.26 9.22 18.74
CA ALA A 387 12.62 9.26 18.25
C ALA A 387 13.28 10.61 18.49
N ASP A 388 14.59 10.55 18.72
CA ASP A 388 15.48 11.70 18.84
C ASP A 388 16.67 11.54 17.91
N ILE A 389 17.45 12.59 17.73
CA ILE A 389 18.76 12.52 17.09
C ILE A 389 19.84 12.71 18.15
N VAL A 390 20.87 11.87 18.08
CA VAL A 390 22.10 12.06 18.86
C VAL A 390 23.29 12.19 17.93
N GLN A 391 24.21 13.08 18.29
CA GLN A 391 25.48 13.27 17.59
C GLN A 391 26.62 13.21 18.61
N GLN A 392 27.63 12.37 18.38
CA GLN A 392 28.78 12.28 19.29
C GLN A 392 29.55 13.61 19.32
N GLN A 393 29.91 14.05 20.54
CA GLN A 393 30.63 15.31 20.73
C GLN A 393 32.06 15.24 20.16
N ASN A 394 32.68 14.06 20.23
CA ASN A 394 34.07 13.85 19.80
C ASN A 394 34.19 13.51 18.31
N ASP A 395 33.10 13.10 17.66
CA ASP A 395 33.04 12.79 16.23
C ASP A 395 31.71 13.24 15.64
N THR A 396 31.72 14.44 15.05
CA THR A 396 30.52 15.03 14.43
C THR A 396 29.99 14.25 13.23
N THR A 397 30.74 13.28 12.69
CA THR A 397 30.27 12.40 11.62
C THR A 397 29.39 11.24 12.13
N LYS A 398 29.44 10.95 13.43
CA LYS A 398 28.65 9.90 14.09
C LYS A 398 27.34 10.46 14.58
N ILE A 399 26.32 10.33 13.73
CA ILE A 399 24.95 10.76 13.97
C ILE A 399 24.05 9.54 13.94
N TYR A 400 23.15 9.43 14.92
CA TYR A 400 22.19 8.35 15.01
C TYR A 400 20.81 8.91 15.29
N GLN A 401 19.79 8.30 14.71
CA GLN A 401 18.43 8.41 15.24
C GLN A 401 18.28 7.40 16.37
N VAL A 402 17.69 7.80 17.49
CA VAL A 402 17.48 6.99 18.68
C VAL A 402 16.00 6.70 18.78
N GLU A 403 15.61 5.44 18.90
CA GLU A 403 14.23 5.02 19.15
C GLU A 403 14.14 4.24 20.45
N ARG A 404 13.14 4.54 21.28
CA ARG A 404 12.90 3.74 22.48
C ARG A 404 12.48 2.33 22.09
N ARG A 405 13.04 1.33 22.77
CA ARG A 405 12.65 -0.06 22.54
C ARG A 405 11.27 -0.30 23.15
N PHE A 406 10.29 -0.61 22.31
CA PHE A 406 9.01 -1.12 22.80
C PHE A 406 9.27 -2.46 23.48
N HIS A 407 9.12 -2.47 24.80
CA HIS A 407 8.97 -3.72 25.51
C HIS A 407 7.58 -4.23 25.12
N GLN A 408 7.51 -5.35 24.40
CA GLN A 408 6.25 -6.06 24.25
C GLN A 408 5.78 -6.41 25.67
N ALA A 409 4.65 -5.80 26.08
CA ALA A 409 3.97 -6.13 27.31
C ALA A 409 3.36 -7.54 27.25
#